data_AF-A0A1H9WCG9-F1
#
_entry.id   AF-A0A1H9WCG9-F1
#
_cell.length_a   1.000
_cell.length_b   1.000
_cell.length_c   1.000
_cell.angle_alpha   90.00
_cell.angle_beta   90.00
_cell.angle_gamma   90.00
#
_symmetry.space_group_name_H-M   'P 1'
#
loop_
_entity.id
_entity.type
_entity.pdbx_description
1 polymer ?
#
loop_
_entity_poly.entity_id
_entity_poly.type
_entity_poly.pdbx_seq_one_letter_code
_entity_poly.pdbx_strand_id
1 'polypeptide(L)'
;MIQEIKNGLNQALIIMIKNTSKIIKITILAIVIAFVGYIGYMFLTFDLFEVSNDKLKVINVEGKPYKIILYRINGNATVQSGIQVRKLDNGQELTLKQYDRYDSLMSFSVKKDSLKLVLKNTNFMKQKPDTLYLKIP
;
A
#
# COMPACT_ATOMS: atom_id res chain seq x y z
N MET A 1 65.10 13.04 -35.20
CA MET A 1 64.29 11.95 -35.81
C MET A 1 63.81 10.87 -34.83
N ILE A 2 64.61 9.89 -34.40
CA ILE A 2 64.10 8.77 -33.56
C ILE A 2 63.55 9.24 -32.21
N GLN A 3 64.20 10.22 -31.59
CA GLN A 3 63.81 10.75 -30.28
C GLN A 3 62.51 11.57 -30.32
N GLU A 4 62.27 12.29 -31.42
CA GLU A 4 61.03 13.05 -31.64
C GLU A 4 59.84 12.12 -31.87
N ILE A 5 60.04 11.02 -32.62
CA ILE A 5 59.02 9.99 -32.82
C ILE A 5 58.62 9.36 -31.47
N LYS A 6 59.60 9.03 -30.62
CA LYS A 6 59.35 8.47 -29.28
C LYS A 6 58.60 9.43 -28.37
N ASN A 7 58.93 10.72 -28.42
CA ASN A 7 58.26 11.75 -27.63
C ASN A 7 56.81 11.99 -28.10
N GLY A 8 56.56 12.00 -29.42
CA GLY A 8 55.21 12.10 -29.97
C GLY A 8 54.33 10.90 -29.60
N LEU A 9 54.89 9.69 -29.64
CA LEU A 9 54.18 8.47 -29.24
C LEU A 9 53.79 8.47 -27.75
N ASN A 10 54.69 8.93 -26.89
CA ASN A 10 54.43 9.06 -25.45
C ASN A 10 53.35 10.11 -25.14
N GLN A 11 53.36 11.25 -25.84
CA GLN A 11 52.32 12.27 -25.68
C GLN A 11 50.94 11.75 -26.13
N ALA A 12 50.86 11.03 -27.25
CA ALA A 12 49.62 10.42 -27.71
C ALA A 12 49.06 9.38 -26.69
N LEU A 13 49.95 8.55 -26.11
CA LEU A 13 49.58 7.61 -25.04
C LEU A 13 49.00 8.31 -23.82
N ILE A 14 49.63 9.40 -23.37
CA ILE A 14 49.16 10.18 -22.20
C ILE A 14 47.77 10.78 -22.46
N ILE A 15 47.54 11.32 -23.66
CA ILE A 15 46.23 11.88 -24.06
C ILE A 15 45.17 10.78 -24.09
N MET A 16 45.49 9.62 -24.68
CA MET A 16 44.57 8.48 -24.74
C MET A 16 44.18 7.98 -23.35
N ILE A 17 45.16 7.78 -22.45
CA ILE A 17 44.90 7.35 -21.06
C ILE A 17 44.04 8.38 -20.31
N LYS A 18 44.34 9.68 -20.48
CA LYS A 18 43.58 10.76 -19.83
C LYS A 18 42.13 10.81 -20.30
N ASN A 19 41.87 10.58 -21.59
CA ASN A 19 40.52 10.54 -22.13
C ASN A 19 39.76 9.28 -21.68
N THR A 20 40.40 8.12 -21.68
CA THR A 20 39.79 6.87 -21.16
C THR A 20 39.44 7.00 -19.68
N SER A 21 40.32 7.60 -18.87
CA SER A 21 40.05 7.86 -17.45
C SER A 21 38.84 8.81 -17.24
N LYS A 22 38.69 9.84 -18.08
CA LYS A 22 37.50 10.72 -18.02
C LYS A 22 36.21 9.98 -18.36
N ILE A 23 36.22 9.16 -19.40
CA ILE A 23 35.06 8.36 -19.81
C ILE A 23 34.64 7.44 -18.67
N ILE A 24 35.59 6.70 -18.07
CA ILE A 24 35.32 5.81 -16.94
C ILE A 24 34.68 6.57 -15.76
N LYS A 25 35.20 7.75 -15.42
CA LYS A 25 34.62 8.58 -14.34
C LYS A 25 33.19 9.01 -14.64
N ILE A 26 32.89 9.40 -15.88
CA ILE A 26 31.53 9.77 -16.30
C ILE A 26 30.60 8.56 -16.22
N THR A 27 31.05 7.39 -16.68
CA THR A 27 30.27 6.15 -16.62
C THR A 27 29.98 5.75 -15.17
N ILE A 28 30.96 5.82 -14.27
CA ILE A 28 30.76 5.54 -12.84
C ILE A 28 29.75 6.52 -12.24
N LEU A 29 29.87 7.82 -12.54
CA LEU A 29 28.93 8.82 -12.05
C LEU A 29 27.50 8.55 -12.51
N ALA A 30 27.32 8.18 -13.78
CA ALA A 30 26.00 7.82 -14.32
C ALA A 30 25.40 6.60 -13.59
N ILE A 31 26.21 5.58 -13.29
CA ILE A 31 25.78 4.40 -12.53
C ILE A 31 25.35 4.81 -11.12
N VAL A 32 26.13 5.66 -10.44
CA VAL A 32 25.79 6.14 -9.09
C VAL A 32 24.47 6.90 -9.09
N ILE A 33 24.26 7.80 -10.07
CA ILE A 33 23.01 8.55 -10.19
C ILE A 33 21.83 7.61 -10.44
N ALA A 34 21.98 6.63 -11.32
CA ALA A 34 20.93 5.64 -11.59
C ALA A 34 20.60 4.82 -10.34
N PHE A 35 21.62 4.42 -9.57
CA PHE A 35 21.44 3.65 -8.34
C PHE A 35 20.72 4.46 -7.25
N VAL A 36 21.11 5.71 -7.05
CA VAL A 36 20.45 6.63 -6.11
C VAL A 36 19.00 6.89 -6.55
N GLY A 37 18.77 7.11 -7.84
CA GLY A 37 17.43 7.28 -8.40
C GLY A 37 16.54 6.05 -8.18
N TYR A 38 17.08 4.85 -8.37
CA TYR A 38 16.38 3.60 -8.12
C TYR A 38 16.03 3.41 -6.64
N ILE A 39 16.98 3.66 -5.73
CA ILE A 39 16.71 3.61 -4.28
C ILE A 39 15.63 4.63 -3.92
N GLY A 40 15.72 5.86 -4.41
CA GLY A 40 14.70 6.89 -4.16
C GLY A 40 13.31 6.47 -4.66
N TYR A 41 13.24 5.89 -5.85
CA TYR A 41 11.99 5.33 -6.39
C TYR A 41 11.43 4.22 -5.50
N MET A 42 12.27 3.29 -5.04
CA MET A 42 11.86 2.24 -4.10
C MET A 42 11.25 2.85 -2.84
N PHE A 43 11.89 3.83 -2.20
CA PHE A 43 11.33 4.48 -1.01
C PHE A 43 10.00 5.23 -1.27
N LEU A 44 9.84 5.82 -2.45
CA LEU A 44 8.60 6.51 -2.83
C LEU A 44 7.44 5.55 -3.14
N THR A 45 7.75 4.35 -3.61
CA THR A 45 6.77 3.31 -3.96
C THR A 45 6.60 2.24 -2.90
N PHE A 46 7.36 2.35 -1.80
CA PHE A 46 7.28 1.44 -0.69
C PHE A 46 5.99 1.71 0.10
N ASP A 47 5.03 0.81 -0.03
CA ASP A 47 3.85 0.79 0.81
C ASP A 47 4.24 0.15 2.15
N LEU A 48 4.44 0.99 3.18
CA LEU A 48 5.00 0.58 4.49
C LEU A 48 4.14 -0.47 5.21
N PHE A 49 2.87 -0.62 4.83
CA PHE A 49 1.95 -1.53 5.49
C PHE A 49 0.90 -2.03 4.49
N GLU A 50 1.01 -3.29 4.05
CA GLU A 50 -0.13 -3.98 3.44
C GLU A 50 -1.27 -4.00 4.47
N VAL A 51 -2.26 -3.12 4.29
CA VAL A 51 -3.46 -3.08 5.13
C VAL A 51 -4.29 -4.32 4.80
N SER A 52 -4.01 -5.43 5.48
CA SER A 52 -4.80 -6.65 5.37
C SER A 52 -6.19 -6.39 5.94
N ASN A 53 -7.16 -6.23 5.05
CA ASN A 53 -8.57 -6.15 5.40
C ASN A 53 -9.13 -7.57 5.45
N ASP A 54 -9.37 -8.08 6.65
CA ASP A 54 -9.88 -9.43 6.82
C ASP A 54 -11.38 -9.44 6.51
N LYS A 55 -11.78 -10.19 5.48
CA LYS A 55 -13.18 -10.37 5.13
C LYS A 55 -13.87 -11.24 6.19
N LEU A 56 -14.71 -10.64 7.03
CA LEU A 56 -15.43 -11.34 8.10
C LEU A 56 -16.66 -12.07 7.58
N LYS A 57 -17.45 -11.41 6.75
CA LYS A 57 -18.70 -11.98 6.24
C LYS A 57 -19.17 -11.32 4.95
N VAL A 58 -19.83 -12.12 4.11
CA VAL A 58 -20.61 -11.65 2.96
C VAL A 58 -22.08 -11.97 3.22
N ILE A 59 -22.95 -10.98 3.02
CA ILE A 59 -24.37 -11.05 3.31
C ILE A 59 -25.13 -10.71 2.03
N ASN A 60 -26.01 -11.62 1.61
CA ASN A 60 -26.95 -11.34 0.52
C ASN A 60 -28.15 -10.60 1.12
N VAL A 61 -28.51 -9.46 0.54
CA VAL A 61 -29.69 -8.71 0.96
C VAL A 61 -30.87 -9.14 0.11
N GLU A 62 -31.92 -9.65 0.77
CA GLU A 62 -33.10 -10.15 0.08
C GLU A 62 -33.77 -9.04 -0.75
N GLY A 63 -34.06 -9.34 -2.02
CA GLY A 63 -34.69 -8.40 -2.94
C GLY A 63 -33.78 -7.29 -3.47
N LYS A 64 -32.47 -7.33 -3.21
CA LYS A 64 -31.50 -6.36 -3.73
C LYS A 64 -30.44 -7.03 -4.60
N PRO A 65 -30.01 -6.41 -5.71
CA PRO A 65 -29.01 -6.97 -6.62
C PRO A 65 -27.56 -6.79 -6.14
N TYR A 66 -27.35 -6.53 -4.83
CA TYR A 66 -26.04 -6.29 -4.25
C TYR A 66 -25.80 -7.15 -3.01
N LYS A 67 -24.54 -7.26 -2.61
CA LYS A 67 -24.13 -7.92 -1.35
C LYS A 67 -23.55 -6.91 -0.39
N ILE A 68 -23.68 -7.17 0.91
CA ILE A 68 -22.96 -6.43 1.95
C ILE A 68 -21.77 -7.27 2.38
N ILE A 69 -20.60 -6.64 2.49
CA ILE A 69 -19.38 -7.27 2.98
C ILE A 69 -18.95 -6.56 4.26
N LEU A 70 -18.69 -7.36 5.29
CA LEU A 70 -18.12 -6.91 6.55
C LEU A 70 -16.63 -7.22 6.54
N TYR A 71 -15.82 -6.19 6.71
CA TYR A 71 -14.37 -6.27 6.81
C TYR A 71 -13.92 -5.89 8.23
N ARG A 72 -12.89 -6.56 8.73
CA ARG A 72 -12.03 -6.03 9.78
C ARG A 72 -10.87 -5.33 9.11
N ILE A 73 -10.75 -4.04 9.37
CA ILE A 73 -9.62 -3.23 8.94
C ILE A 73 -8.57 -3.34 10.04
N ASN A 74 -7.47 -4.02 9.74
CA ASN A 74 -6.30 -4.02 10.63
C ASN A 74 -5.58 -2.69 10.40
N GLY A 75 -5.68 -1.79 11.37
CA GLY A 75 -5.16 -0.43 11.24
C GLY A 75 -3.64 -0.39 11.06
N ASN A 76 -3.15 0.70 10.50
CA ASN A 76 -1.73 1.03 10.39
C ASN A 76 -1.49 2.48 10.87
N ALA A 77 -0.35 3.09 10.53
CA ALA A 77 -0.04 4.46 10.92
C ALA A 77 -1.00 5.53 10.36
N THR A 78 -1.73 5.24 9.27
CA THR A 78 -2.62 6.18 8.57
C THR A 78 -4.10 5.78 8.63
N VAL A 79 -4.41 4.52 8.88
CA VAL A 79 -5.77 3.97 8.90
C VAL A 79 -6.09 3.43 10.28
N GLN A 80 -7.16 3.92 10.88
CA GLN A 80 -7.61 3.41 12.17
C GLN A 80 -8.24 2.02 12.02
N SER A 81 -7.88 1.12 12.93
CA SER A 81 -8.46 -0.23 12.98
C SER A 81 -9.96 -0.17 13.25
N GLY A 82 -10.74 -1.03 12.61
CA GLY A 82 -12.19 -0.97 12.78
C GLY A 82 -12.95 -2.07 12.06
N ILE A 83 -14.27 -2.07 12.24
CA ILE A 83 -15.18 -2.84 11.38
C ILE A 83 -15.68 -1.92 10.28
N GLN A 84 -15.58 -2.35 9.04
CA GLN A 84 -16.05 -1.61 7.87
C GLN A 84 -17.14 -2.40 7.14
N VAL A 85 -18.20 -1.70 6.77
CA VAL A 85 -19.31 -2.23 5.99
C VAL A 85 -19.20 -1.70 4.57
N ARG A 86 -19.13 -2.59 3.59
CA ARG A 86 -19.08 -2.25 2.17
C ARG A 86 -20.26 -2.86 1.41
N LYS A 87 -20.73 -2.16 0.38
CA LYS A 87 -21.64 -2.68 -0.63
C LYS A 87 -20.81 -3.21 -1.80
N LEU A 88 -21.04 -4.45 -2.20
CA LEU A 88 -20.52 -5.03 -3.44
C LEU A 88 -21.65 -5.09 -4.46
N ASP A 89 -21.49 -4.33 -5.54
CA ASP A 89 -22.48 -4.18 -6.61
C ASP A 89 -21.75 -4.23 -7.95
N ASN A 90 -22.08 -5.23 -8.78
CA ASN A 90 -21.44 -5.46 -10.09
C ASN A 90 -19.89 -5.45 -10.06
N GLY A 91 -19.30 -6.04 -9.02
CA GLY A 91 -17.84 -6.11 -8.86
C GLY A 91 -17.19 -4.86 -8.26
N GLN A 92 -17.94 -3.79 -8.01
CA GLN A 92 -17.44 -2.59 -7.33
C GLN A 92 -17.77 -2.62 -5.84
N GLU A 93 -16.76 -2.39 -5.01
CA GLU A 93 -16.93 -2.22 -3.56
C GLU A 93 -17.04 -0.73 -3.20
N LEU A 94 -18.13 -0.37 -2.50
CA LEU A 94 -18.36 0.97 -1.96
C LEU A 94 -18.47 0.91 -0.44
N THR A 95 -17.66 1.68 0.27
CA THR A 95 -17.76 1.80 1.73
C THR A 95 -19.05 2.51 2.13
N LEU A 96 -19.90 1.83 2.91
CA LEU A 96 -21.12 2.40 3.49
C LEU A 96 -20.86 3.04 4.85
N LYS A 97 -20.08 2.37 5.70
CA LYS A 97 -19.76 2.86 7.04
C LYS A 97 -18.49 2.23 7.59
N GLN A 98 -17.74 3.01 8.36
CA GLN A 98 -16.61 2.53 9.15
C GLN A 98 -16.87 2.78 10.64
N TYR A 99 -16.46 1.82 11.47
CA TYR A 99 -16.60 1.83 12.92
C TYR A 99 -15.22 1.66 13.59
N ASP A 100 -14.54 2.77 13.82
CA ASP A 100 -13.11 2.85 14.19
C ASP A 100 -12.74 2.39 15.61
N ARG A 101 -13.71 1.92 16.39
CA ARG A 101 -13.54 1.52 17.79
C ARG A 101 -13.81 0.05 18.05
N TYR A 102 -14.20 -0.71 17.03
CA TYR A 102 -14.56 -2.10 17.20
C TYR A 102 -13.63 -2.96 16.36
N ASP A 103 -13.13 -4.02 16.97
CA ASP A 103 -12.26 -5.00 16.32
C ASP A 103 -12.98 -6.32 16.10
N SER A 104 -14.15 -6.54 16.71
CA SER A 104 -14.85 -7.82 16.67
C SER A 104 -16.32 -7.68 16.31
N LEU A 105 -16.75 -8.53 15.37
CA LEU A 105 -18.15 -8.74 15.02
C LEU A 105 -18.68 -9.92 15.83
N MET A 106 -19.59 -9.65 16.77
CA MET A 106 -20.21 -10.70 17.60
C MET A 106 -21.40 -11.34 16.89
N SER A 107 -22.27 -10.53 16.30
CA SER A 107 -23.42 -11.01 15.53
C SER A 107 -23.93 -9.94 14.57
N PHE A 108 -24.75 -10.36 13.61
CA PHE A 108 -25.41 -9.45 12.68
C PHE A 108 -26.81 -9.96 12.34
N SER A 109 -27.68 -9.06 11.91
CA SER A 109 -28.97 -9.37 11.32
C SER A 109 -29.29 -8.35 10.24
N VAL A 110 -29.84 -8.82 9.12
CA VAL A 110 -30.36 -7.95 8.06
C VAL A 110 -31.87 -8.04 8.06
N LYS A 111 -32.54 -6.89 7.96
CA LYS A 111 -33.98 -6.75 7.74
C LYS A 111 -34.22 -5.70 6.67
N LYS A 112 -34.73 -6.09 5.49
CA LYS A 112 -35.04 -5.21 4.34
C LYS A 112 -34.01 -4.10 4.10
N ASP A 113 -34.17 -2.95 4.74
CA ASP A 113 -33.36 -1.75 4.55
C ASP A 113 -32.45 -1.41 5.76
N SER A 114 -32.28 -2.33 6.70
CA SER A 114 -31.43 -2.14 7.88
C SER A 114 -30.54 -3.34 8.18
N LEU A 115 -29.27 -3.05 8.44
CA LEU A 115 -28.28 -3.95 8.98
C LEU A 115 -28.09 -3.63 10.47
N LYS A 116 -28.40 -4.61 11.32
CA LYS A 116 -28.07 -4.62 12.74
C LYS A 116 -26.73 -5.31 12.93
N LEU A 117 -25.81 -4.66 13.64
CA LEU A 117 -24.50 -5.18 13.99
C LEU A 117 -24.36 -5.18 15.51
N VAL A 118 -23.84 -6.28 16.06
CA VAL A 118 -23.39 -6.32 17.45
C VAL A 118 -21.88 -6.37 17.42
N LEU A 119 -21.25 -5.28 17.83
CA LEU A 119 -19.81 -5.07 17.74
C LEU A 119 -19.19 -5.01 19.13
N LYS A 120 -17.93 -5.45 19.24
CA LYS A 120 -17.16 -5.37 20.49
C LYS A 120 -15.76 -4.85 20.20
N ASN A 121 -15.20 -4.13 21.17
CA ASN A 121 -13.76 -3.88 21.25
C ASN A 121 -13.15 -4.88 22.23
N THR A 122 -12.25 -5.73 21.76
CA THR A 122 -11.62 -6.78 22.57
C THR A 122 -10.45 -6.27 23.40
N ASN A 123 -9.91 -5.08 23.10
CA ASN A 123 -8.85 -4.45 23.89
C ASN A 123 -9.31 -4.05 25.29
N PHE A 124 -10.63 -3.89 25.49
CA PHE A 124 -11.23 -3.60 26.79
C PHE A 124 -12.00 -4.82 27.31
N MET A 125 -11.36 -5.63 28.17
CA MET A 125 -11.94 -6.90 28.67
C MET A 125 -13.35 -6.76 29.30
N LYS A 126 -13.68 -5.59 29.87
CA LYS A 126 -14.96 -5.33 30.55
C LYS A 126 -16.01 -4.62 29.67
N GLN A 127 -15.72 -4.32 28.41
CA GLN A 127 -16.68 -3.62 27.57
C GLN A 127 -17.80 -4.56 27.11
N LYS A 128 -19.04 -4.14 27.34
CA LYS A 128 -20.21 -4.82 26.78
C LYS A 128 -20.24 -4.59 25.26
N PRO A 129 -20.72 -5.57 24.47
CA PRO A 129 -20.94 -5.35 23.05
C PRO A 129 -21.99 -4.26 22.81
N ASP A 130 -21.73 -3.41 21.82
CA ASP A 130 -22.66 -2.37 21.39
C ASP A 130 -23.48 -2.87 20.21
N THR A 131 -24.76 -2.48 20.20
CA THR A 131 -25.67 -2.76 19.09
C THR A 131 -25.82 -1.51 18.24
N LEU A 132 -25.40 -1.61 16.98
CA LEU A 132 -25.44 -0.53 16.01
C LEU A 132 -26.39 -0.89 14.86
N TYR A 133 -27.00 0.14 14.29
CA TYR A 133 -27.88 0.00 13.13
C TYR A 133 -27.33 0.85 11.99
N LEU A 134 -27.31 0.26 10.80
CA LEU A 134 -26.97 0.92 9.56
C LEU A 134 -28.16 0.81 8.61
N LYS A 135 -28.59 1.93 8.03
CA LYS A 135 -29.55 1.91 6.92
C LYS A 135 -28.80 1.49 5.66
N ILE A 136 -29.26 0.44 5.01
CA ILE A 136 -28.70 -0.06 3.76
C ILE A 136 -29.54 0.45 2.57
N PRO A 137 -28.92 0.79 1.43
CA PRO A 137 -29.59 1.41 0.29
C PRO A 137 -30.55 0.48 -0.48
#